data_AF-A0A0D9ZKY6-F1
#
_entry.id   AF-A0A0D9ZKY6-F1
#
_cell.length_a   1.000
_cell.length_b   1.000
_cell.length_c   1.000
_cell.angle_alpha   90.00
_cell.angle_beta   90.00
_cell.angle_gamma   90.00
#
_symmetry.space_group_name_H-M   'P 1'
#
loop_
_entity.id
_entity.type
_entity.pdbx_description
1 polymer ?
#
loop_
_entity_poly.entity_id
_entity_poly.type
_entity_poly.pdbx_seq_one_letter_code
_entity_poly.pdbx_strand_id
1 'polypeptide(L)'
;MESLASQAKPAAVLWLAGFLQAARLHRVVSFCASSRPLSARIAQCFLLNGFIFLGRYNYSLYAFISLNLKYNDIAKHALDVVKRKSLDATKALDAHTISESTEKPEGFDEVAIGIGEQVYSILLLTIFFIEVSVIGYIPYFGKPMNFLLLSLMYAYYCFEYKWNFFAVNLNERLDFFESNWAFFAGFGSPCVLPIFFFSPLTSYGVMAILYPLFVLTAAGTQAEKVIDQLKPSHGGKLQRIPVFFIAKRLTTQVLQLFPEVQKEQ
;
A
#
# COMPACT_ATOMS: atom_id res chain seq x y z
N MET A 1 -26.72 9.29 15.94
CA MET A 1 -26.95 8.97 14.51
C MET A 1 -26.58 10.13 13.58
N GLU A 2 -26.83 11.40 13.95
CA GLU A 2 -26.45 12.58 13.12
C GLU A 2 -24.96 12.68 12.80
N SER A 3 -24.07 12.27 13.73
CA SER A 3 -22.61 12.23 13.50
C SER A 3 -22.15 11.22 12.44
N LEU A 4 -22.89 10.14 12.19
CA LEU A 4 -22.50 9.13 11.20
C LEU A 4 -22.95 9.56 9.79
N ALA A 5 -24.16 10.13 9.70
CA ALA A 5 -24.70 10.66 8.46
C ALA A 5 -23.92 11.89 7.95
N SER A 6 -23.43 12.73 8.87
CA SER A 6 -22.57 13.87 8.52
C SER A 6 -21.20 13.46 7.98
N GLN A 7 -20.69 12.28 8.38
CA GLN A 7 -19.43 11.72 7.90
C GLN A 7 -19.55 10.83 6.67
N ALA A 8 -20.75 10.34 6.36
CA ALA A 8 -20.97 9.46 5.21
C ALA A 8 -20.70 10.15 3.86
N LYS A 9 -21.17 11.40 3.69
CA LYS A 9 -20.92 12.19 2.48
C LYS A 9 -19.42 12.42 2.23
N PRO A 10 -18.65 12.95 3.19
CA PRO A 10 -17.22 13.13 2.98
C PRO A 10 -16.48 11.79 2.84
N ALA A 11 -16.84 10.75 3.59
CA ALA A 11 -16.22 9.43 3.40
C ALA A 11 -16.46 8.88 1.98
N ALA A 12 -17.67 9.06 1.42
CA ALA A 12 -18.00 8.59 0.08
C ALA A 12 -17.22 9.34 -1.01
N VAL A 13 -17.01 10.64 -0.86
CA VAL A 13 -16.26 11.44 -1.86
C VAL A 13 -14.76 11.09 -1.81
N LEU A 14 -14.16 10.93 -0.62
CA LEU A 14 -12.79 10.43 -0.48
C LEU A 14 -12.63 9.01 -1.03
N TRP A 15 -13.59 8.13 -0.75
CA TRP A 15 -13.61 6.76 -1.27
C TRP A 15 -13.69 6.76 -2.80
N LEU A 16 -14.57 7.56 -3.38
CA LEU A 16 -14.68 7.67 -4.84
C LEU A 16 -13.41 8.24 -5.46
N ALA A 17 -12.78 9.22 -4.82
CA ALA A 17 -11.50 9.76 -5.26
C ALA A 17 -10.39 8.70 -5.24
N GLY A 18 -10.31 7.90 -4.18
CA GLY A 18 -9.38 6.78 -4.08
C GLY A 18 -9.65 5.71 -5.14
N PHE A 19 -10.92 5.36 -5.36
CA PHE A 19 -11.34 4.41 -6.39
C PHE A 19 -10.95 4.90 -7.79
N LEU A 20 -11.22 6.17 -8.10
CA LEU A 20 -10.86 6.78 -9.39
C LEU A 20 -9.34 6.87 -9.57
N GLN A 21 -8.56 7.13 -8.51
CA GLN A 21 -7.10 7.10 -8.58
C GLN A 21 -6.60 5.70 -8.93
N ALA A 22 -7.15 4.67 -8.29
CA ALA A 22 -6.80 3.29 -8.57
C ALA A 22 -7.22 2.85 -9.99
N ALA A 23 -8.39 3.31 -10.46
CA ALA A 23 -8.90 3.00 -11.80
C ALA A 23 -8.20 3.78 -12.93
N ARG A 24 -7.47 4.86 -12.62
CA ARG A 24 -6.72 5.67 -13.61
C ARG A 24 -5.39 5.02 -13.98
N LEU A 25 -5.46 3.87 -14.64
CA LEU A 25 -4.32 3.11 -15.18
C LEU A 25 -3.50 3.87 -16.24
N HIS A 26 -3.96 5.02 -16.72
CA HIS A 26 -3.22 5.88 -17.66
C HIS A 26 -1.81 6.23 -17.14
N ARG A 27 -1.63 6.39 -15.82
CA ARG A 27 -0.30 6.60 -15.22
C ARG A 27 0.59 5.37 -15.40
N VAL A 28 0.05 4.16 -15.24
CA VAL A 28 0.78 2.90 -15.44
C VAL A 28 1.23 2.77 -16.90
N VAL A 29 0.37 3.13 -17.85
CA VAL A 29 0.71 3.15 -19.28
C VAL A 29 1.81 4.17 -19.57
N SER A 30 1.74 5.37 -18.98
CA SER A 30 2.79 6.39 -19.09
C SER A 30 4.13 5.93 -18.48
N PHE A 31 4.11 5.21 -17.35
CA PHE A 31 5.30 4.60 -16.75
C PHE A 31 5.88 3.47 -17.60
N CYS A 32 5.04 2.60 -18.17
CA CYS A 32 5.45 1.55 -19.10
C CYS A 32 6.06 2.13 -20.38
N ALA A 33 5.52 3.26 -20.88
CA ALA A 33 6.05 3.97 -22.03
C ALA A 33 7.37 4.71 -21.71
N SER A 34 7.53 5.20 -20.48
CA SER A 34 8.74 5.91 -20.02
C SER A 34 9.94 4.98 -19.81
N SER A 35 9.72 3.67 -19.59
CA SER A 35 10.80 2.71 -19.30
C SER A 35 10.53 1.35 -19.95
N ARG A 36 11.20 1.10 -21.08
CA ARG A 36 11.23 -0.21 -21.78
C ARG A 36 11.59 -1.39 -20.86
N PRO A 37 12.59 -1.30 -19.95
CA PRO A 37 12.90 -2.42 -19.06
C PRO A 37 11.81 -2.68 -18.00
N LEU A 38 11.10 -1.64 -17.55
CA LEU A 38 9.98 -1.79 -16.61
C LEU A 38 8.81 -2.53 -17.27
N SER A 39 8.44 -2.11 -18.49
CA SER A 39 7.38 -2.75 -19.28
C SER A 39 7.71 -4.21 -19.62
N ALA A 40 8.96 -4.51 -20.01
CA ALA A 40 9.39 -5.88 -20.30
C ALA A 40 9.27 -6.80 -19.07
N ARG A 41 9.63 -6.32 -17.88
CA ARG A 41 9.50 -7.09 -16.62
C ARG A 41 8.04 -7.29 -16.20
N ILE A 42 7.20 -6.28 -16.36
CA ILE A 42 5.76 -6.37 -16.13
C ILE A 42 5.13 -7.38 -17.09
N ALA A 43 5.45 -7.30 -18.39
CA ALA A 43 4.98 -8.24 -19.41
C ALA A 43 5.47 -9.67 -19.13
N GLN A 44 6.74 -9.84 -18.75
CA GLN A 44 7.28 -11.15 -18.37
C GLN A 44 6.55 -11.72 -17.14
N CYS A 45 6.18 -10.87 -16.18
CA CYS A 45 5.41 -11.26 -15.00
C CYS A 45 3.99 -11.71 -15.37
N PHE A 46 3.31 -10.99 -16.27
CA PHE A 46 2.01 -11.38 -16.80
C PHE A 46 2.05 -12.70 -17.56
N LEU A 47 3.03 -12.88 -18.44
CA LEU A 47 3.18 -14.10 -19.23
C LEU A 47 3.52 -15.31 -18.35
N LEU A 48 4.38 -15.13 -17.33
CA LEU A 48 4.73 -16.19 -16.40
C LEU A 48 3.52 -16.58 -15.53
N ASN A 49 2.76 -15.61 -15.01
CA ASN A 49 1.55 -15.86 -14.22
C ASN A 49 0.48 -16.60 -15.04
N GLY A 50 0.27 -16.20 -16.30
CA GLY A 50 -0.63 -16.92 -17.21
C GLY A 50 -0.20 -18.36 -17.44
N PHE A 51 1.10 -18.58 -17.66
CA PHE A 51 1.66 -19.92 -17.90
C PHE A 51 1.60 -20.82 -16.65
N ILE A 52 1.87 -20.27 -15.46
CA ILE A 52 1.77 -20.99 -14.17
C ILE A 52 0.31 -21.35 -13.86
N PHE A 53 -0.64 -20.48 -14.19
CA PHE A 53 -2.07 -20.76 -13.99
C PHE A 53 -2.57 -21.91 -14.88
N LEU A 54 -1.96 -22.09 -16.06
CA LEU A 54 -2.22 -23.21 -16.98
C LEU A 54 -1.41 -24.48 -16.63
N GLY A 55 -0.27 -24.35 -15.96
CA GLY A 55 0.64 -25.44 -15.59
C GLY A 55 0.44 -25.94 -14.16
N ARG A 56 -0.32 -27.04 -14.00
CA ARG A 56 -0.55 -27.86 -12.79
C ARG A 56 0.05 -27.39 -11.43
N TYR A 57 -0.83 -27.38 -10.42
CA TYR A 57 -0.70 -27.19 -8.96
C TYR A 57 0.65 -27.40 -8.22
N ASN A 58 1.60 -28.20 -8.71
CA ASN A 58 2.80 -28.58 -7.95
C ASN A 58 3.93 -27.55 -7.95
N TYR A 59 3.95 -26.60 -8.90
CA TYR A 59 4.99 -25.56 -8.96
C TYR A 59 4.58 -24.22 -8.32
N SER A 60 3.38 -24.16 -7.73
CA SER A 60 2.77 -22.90 -7.26
C SER A 60 3.61 -22.18 -6.21
N LEU A 61 4.33 -22.90 -5.34
CA LEU A 61 5.13 -22.28 -4.27
C LEU A 61 6.43 -21.65 -4.81
N TYR A 62 7.14 -22.36 -5.68
CA TYR A 62 8.36 -21.83 -6.31
C TYR A 62 8.05 -20.69 -7.29
N ALA A 63 6.94 -20.83 -8.02
CA ALA A 63 6.37 -19.77 -8.84
C ALA A 63 6.04 -18.53 -7.99
N PHE A 64 5.35 -18.71 -6.85
CA PHE A 64 4.99 -17.62 -5.95
C PHE A 64 6.24 -16.90 -5.39
N ILE A 65 7.27 -17.62 -4.96
CA ILE A 65 8.51 -17.01 -4.46
C ILE A 65 9.24 -16.24 -5.56
N SER A 66 9.39 -16.87 -6.73
CA SER A 66 10.01 -16.23 -7.92
C SER A 66 9.26 -14.96 -8.34
N LEU A 67 7.95 -14.98 -8.17
CA LEU A 67 7.05 -13.87 -8.50
C LEU A 67 7.22 -12.71 -7.51
N ASN A 68 7.26 -12.99 -6.20
CA ASN A 68 7.52 -11.98 -5.16
C ASN A 68 8.88 -11.29 -5.32
N LEU A 69 9.93 -12.05 -5.65
CA LEU A 69 11.26 -11.49 -5.94
C LEU A 69 11.23 -10.54 -7.14
N LYS A 70 10.53 -10.91 -8.21
CA LYS A 70 10.38 -10.08 -9.41
C LYS A 70 9.53 -8.83 -9.16
N TYR A 71 8.51 -8.92 -8.31
CA TYR A 71 7.68 -7.77 -7.94
C TYR A 71 8.45 -6.72 -7.16
N ASN A 72 9.28 -7.13 -6.20
CA ASN A 72 10.08 -6.20 -5.42
C ASN A 72 11.04 -5.38 -6.33
N ASP A 73 11.62 -6.04 -7.33
CA ASP A 73 12.49 -5.39 -8.32
C ASP A 73 11.73 -4.41 -9.24
N ILE A 74 10.53 -4.78 -9.70
CA ILE A 74 9.64 -3.89 -10.48
C ILE A 74 9.26 -2.65 -9.66
N ALA A 75 8.88 -2.83 -8.40
CA ALA A 75 8.48 -1.74 -7.51
C ALA A 75 9.63 -0.76 -7.28
N LYS A 76 10.84 -1.25 -7.00
CA LYS A 76 12.05 -0.43 -6.82
C LYS A 76 12.33 0.43 -8.06
N HIS A 77 12.37 -0.19 -9.24
CA HIS A 77 12.63 0.55 -10.48
C HIS A 77 11.57 1.60 -10.80
N ALA A 78 10.29 1.32 -10.50
CA ALA A 78 9.24 2.30 -10.70
C ALA A 78 9.38 3.49 -9.75
N LEU A 79 9.71 3.23 -8.49
CA LEU A 79 9.94 4.26 -7.48
C LEU A 79 11.17 5.11 -7.80
N ASP A 80 12.25 4.52 -8.34
CA ASP A 80 13.40 5.26 -8.85
C ASP A 80 13.04 6.22 -9.99
N VAL A 81 12.11 5.83 -10.87
CA VAL A 81 11.63 6.71 -11.95
C VAL A 81 10.77 7.83 -11.38
N VAL A 82 9.91 7.55 -10.39
CA VAL A 82 9.11 8.57 -9.69
C VAL A 82 10.03 9.60 -9.02
N LYS A 83 11.06 9.12 -8.29
CA LYS A 83 12.04 9.96 -7.59
C LYS A 83 12.82 10.86 -8.54
N ARG A 84 13.25 10.32 -9.68
CA ARG A 84 13.91 11.12 -10.73
C ARG A 84 13.00 12.22 -11.25
N LYS A 85 11.75 11.87 -11.62
CA LYS A 85 10.77 12.87 -12.07
C LYS A 85 10.46 13.94 -11.02
N SER A 86 10.40 13.58 -9.73
CA SER A 86 10.21 14.56 -8.66
C SER A 86 11.44 15.45 -8.48
N LEU A 87 12.65 14.88 -8.52
CA LEU A 87 13.89 15.64 -8.42
C LEU A 87 14.06 16.60 -9.62
N ASP A 88 13.71 16.16 -10.82
CA ASP A 88 13.75 17.00 -12.02
C ASP A 88 12.73 18.15 -11.94
N ALA A 89 11.53 17.89 -11.41
CA ALA A 89 10.52 18.92 -11.17
C ALA A 89 10.96 19.92 -10.09
N THR A 90 11.57 19.44 -9.00
CA THR A 90 12.14 20.26 -7.93
C THR A 90 13.32 21.08 -8.44
N LYS A 91 14.25 20.51 -9.22
CA LYS A 91 15.36 21.25 -9.87
C LYS A 91 14.88 22.30 -10.87
N ALA A 92 13.78 22.04 -11.59
CA ALA A 92 13.16 23.02 -12.48
C ALA A 92 12.50 24.18 -11.72
N LEU A 93 12.08 23.96 -10.47
CA LEU A 93 11.53 24.97 -9.56
C LEU A 93 12.64 25.71 -8.77
N ASP A 94 13.68 24.98 -8.35
CA ASP A 94 14.81 25.47 -7.55
C ASP A 94 15.87 26.20 -8.39
N ALA A 95 15.76 26.15 -9.72
CA ALA A 95 16.47 27.10 -10.60
C ALA A 95 16.17 28.58 -10.27
N HIS A 96 15.22 28.84 -9.35
CA HIS A 96 14.91 30.16 -8.83
C HIS A 96 15.23 30.42 -7.35
N THR A 97 15.78 29.49 -6.56
CA THR A 97 16.21 29.76 -5.16
C THR A 97 17.26 28.76 -4.70
N ILE A 98 18.46 29.25 -4.34
CA ILE A 98 19.63 28.46 -3.88
C ILE A 98 19.67 28.36 -2.34
N SER A 99 20.31 27.28 -1.86
CA SER A 99 20.78 26.95 -0.50
C SER A 99 19.73 26.25 0.37
N GLU A 100 20.03 25.21 1.16
CA GLU A 100 21.30 24.63 1.66
C GLU A 100 20.92 23.26 2.27
N SER A 101 21.76 22.22 2.21
CA SER A 101 21.46 20.91 2.83
C SER A 101 22.42 20.60 3.97
N THR A 102 21.87 20.57 5.19
CA THR A 102 22.52 20.15 6.43
C THR A 102 22.66 18.63 6.50
N GLU A 103 23.85 18.16 6.88
CA GLU A 103 24.19 16.75 7.17
C GLU A 103 23.46 16.24 8.43
N LYS A 104 23.03 14.97 8.40
CA LYS A 104 22.53 14.20 9.56
C LYS A 104 23.12 12.78 9.55
N PRO A 105 23.20 12.07 10.69
CA PRO A 105 24.38 11.32 11.09
C PRO A 105 24.18 9.80 11.05
N GLU A 106 25.31 9.09 11.01
CA GLU A 106 25.54 7.76 11.60
C GLU A 106 24.70 6.59 11.05
N GLY A 107 25.13 6.13 9.86
CA GLY A 107 24.49 5.06 9.09
C GLY A 107 24.51 3.64 9.66
N PHE A 108 24.87 3.42 10.94
CA PHE A 108 24.69 2.11 11.59
C PHE A 108 23.43 2.08 12.47
N ASP A 109 23.20 3.13 13.26
CA ASP A 109 21.96 3.29 14.03
C ASP A 109 20.75 3.50 13.11
N GLU A 110 20.93 4.23 12.01
CA GLU A 110 19.89 4.40 10.99
C GLU A 110 19.51 3.06 10.32
N VAL A 111 20.49 2.18 10.10
CA VAL A 111 20.27 0.85 9.51
C VAL A 111 19.59 -0.08 10.51
N ALA A 112 20.02 -0.09 11.77
CA ALA A 112 19.39 -0.90 12.83
C ALA A 112 17.93 -0.47 13.08
N ILE A 113 17.67 0.84 13.14
CA ILE A 113 16.33 1.42 13.28
C ILE A 113 15.46 1.04 12.06
N GLY A 114 16.00 1.14 10.84
CA GLY A 114 15.28 0.76 9.62
C GLY A 114 14.92 -0.72 9.54
N ILE A 115 15.82 -1.61 9.99
CA ILE A 115 15.55 -3.05 10.09
C ILE A 115 14.45 -3.32 11.12
N GLY A 116 14.51 -2.67 12.29
CA GLY A 116 13.50 -2.78 13.33
C GLY A 116 12.11 -2.33 12.87
N GLU A 117 12.01 -1.19 12.17
CA GLU A 117 10.75 -0.70 11.61
C GLU A 117 10.16 -1.64 10.55
N GLN A 118 11.02 -2.24 9.72
CA GLN A 118 10.59 -3.20 8.69
C GLN A 118 10.04 -4.47 9.34
N VAL A 119 10.71 -5.01 10.36
CA VAL A 119 10.25 -6.18 11.12
C VAL A 119 8.93 -5.87 11.82
N TYR A 120 8.80 -4.70 12.44
CA TYR A 120 7.54 -4.28 13.07
C TYR A 120 6.41 -4.21 12.05
N SER A 121 6.65 -3.65 10.86
CA SER A 121 5.64 -3.58 9.80
C SER A 121 5.16 -4.97 9.38
N ILE A 122 6.10 -5.89 9.16
CA ILE A 122 5.80 -7.28 8.77
C ILE A 122 4.95 -7.94 9.86
N LEU A 123 5.33 -7.78 11.13
CA LEU A 123 4.60 -8.36 12.25
C LEU A 123 3.19 -7.77 12.39
N LEU A 124 3.08 -6.43 12.37
CA LEU A 124 1.81 -5.71 12.43
C LEU A 124 0.85 -6.16 11.32
N LEU A 125 1.37 -6.31 10.12
CA LEU A 125 0.59 -6.63 8.92
C LEU A 125 0.21 -8.10 8.85
N THR A 126 1.06 -8.98 9.40
CA THR A 126 0.73 -10.41 9.59
C THR A 126 -0.42 -10.56 10.59
N ILE A 127 -0.37 -9.84 11.71
CA ILE A 127 -1.45 -9.86 12.71
C ILE A 127 -2.74 -9.29 12.11
N PHE A 128 -2.65 -8.17 11.39
CA PHE A 128 -3.80 -7.60 10.69
C PHE A 128 -4.42 -8.57 9.67
N PHE A 129 -3.60 -9.32 8.93
CA PHE A 129 -4.09 -10.37 8.01
C PHE A 129 -4.88 -11.47 8.73
N ILE A 130 -4.41 -11.90 9.91
CA ILE A 130 -5.12 -12.87 10.75
C ILE A 130 -6.46 -12.28 11.21
N GLU A 131 -6.50 -11.03 11.65
CA GLU A 131 -7.73 -10.34 12.06
C GLU A 131 -8.75 -10.29 10.92
N VAL A 132 -8.35 -9.90 9.71
CA VAL A 132 -9.21 -9.88 8.53
C VAL A 132 -9.75 -11.27 8.22
N SER A 133 -8.90 -12.29 8.31
CA SER A 133 -9.31 -13.69 8.09
C SER A 133 -10.38 -14.13 9.09
N VAL A 134 -10.21 -13.81 10.38
CA VAL A 134 -11.17 -14.13 11.44
C VAL A 134 -12.52 -13.43 11.22
N ILE A 135 -12.51 -12.14 10.85
CA ILE A 135 -13.72 -11.36 10.57
C ILE A 135 -14.45 -11.91 9.33
N GLY A 136 -13.71 -12.43 8.35
CA GLY A 136 -14.26 -13.09 7.17
C GLY A 136 -15.12 -14.33 7.47
N TYR A 137 -14.89 -14.99 8.62
CA TYR A 137 -15.71 -16.13 9.07
C TYR A 137 -17.02 -15.73 9.74
N ILE A 138 -17.24 -14.44 10.06
CA ILE A 138 -18.48 -13.97 10.70
C ILE A 138 -19.57 -13.78 9.63
N PRO A 139 -20.64 -14.58 9.61
CA PRO A 139 -21.72 -14.41 8.64
C PRO A 139 -22.51 -13.10 8.88
N TYR A 140 -23.13 -12.58 7.82
CA TYR A 140 -23.97 -11.37 7.81
C TYR A 140 -23.23 -10.02 7.95
N PHE A 141 -22.68 -9.67 9.12
CA PHE A 141 -21.97 -8.39 9.31
C PHE A 141 -20.52 -8.42 8.81
N GLY A 142 -19.92 -9.61 8.74
CA GLY A 142 -18.53 -9.77 8.33
C GLY A 142 -18.28 -9.48 6.86
N LYS A 143 -19.25 -9.66 5.94
CA LYS A 143 -19.01 -9.49 4.50
C LYS A 143 -18.63 -8.04 4.09
N PRO A 144 -19.42 -7.00 4.42
CA PRO A 144 -19.04 -5.62 4.09
C PRO A 144 -17.83 -5.14 4.90
N MET A 145 -17.71 -5.58 6.16
CA MET A 145 -16.56 -5.23 7.00
C MET A 145 -15.26 -5.87 6.49
N ASN A 146 -15.32 -7.13 6.07
CA ASN A 146 -14.21 -7.86 5.46
C ASN A 146 -13.82 -7.21 4.13
N PHE A 147 -14.78 -6.80 3.29
CA PHE A 147 -14.46 -6.02 2.08
C PHE A 147 -13.68 -4.73 2.42
N LEU A 148 -14.15 -3.98 3.43
CA LEU A 148 -13.50 -2.73 3.85
C LEU A 148 -12.09 -2.97 4.41
N LEU A 149 -11.92 -3.93 5.33
CA LEU A 149 -10.63 -4.24 5.95
C LEU A 149 -9.66 -4.85 4.94
N LEU A 150 -10.12 -5.73 4.06
CA LEU A 150 -9.32 -6.32 3.00
C LEU A 150 -8.89 -5.23 2.00
N SER A 151 -9.77 -4.30 1.66
CA SER A 151 -9.43 -3.15 0.81
C SER A 151 -8.35 -2.27 1.45
N LEU A 152 -8.49 -1.95 2.74
CA LEU A 152 -7.49 -1.21 3.50
C LEU A 152 -6.15 -1.95 3.55
N MET A 153 -6.17 -3.26 3.80
CA MET A 153 -4.97 -4.10 3.80
C MET A 153 -4.24 -4.02 2.46
N TYR A 154 -4.96 -4.21 1.34
CA TYR A 154 -4.37 -4.13 0.00
C TYR A 154 -3.84 -2.74 -0.34
N ALA A 155 -4.54 -1.69 0.06
CA ALA A 155 -4.07 -0.32 -0.11
C ALA A 155 -2.78 -0.11 0.69
N TYR A 156 -2.73 -0.52 1.96
CA TYR A 156 -1.53 -0.39 2.79
C TYR A 156 -0.34 -1.11 2.16
N TYR A 157 -0.50 -2.36 1.70
CA TYR A 157 0.57 -3.08 0.98
C TYR A 157 1.09 -2.31 -0.24
N CYS A 158 0.20 -1.70 -1.03
CA CYS A 158 0.62 -0.95 -2.21
C CYS A 158 1.40 0.32 -1.85
N PHE A 159 0.98 1.02 -0.80
CA PHE A 159 1.61 2.25 -0.33
C PHE A 159 2.85 2.01 0.54
N GLU A 160 2.99 0.85 1.18
CA GLU A 160 4.15 0.48 1.98
C GLU A 160 5.43 0.53 1.14
N TYR A 161 5.41 0.07 -0.12
CA TYR A 161 6.59 0.21 -1.01
C TYR A 161 6.97 1.67 -1.23
N LYS A 162 5.97 2.55 -1.42
CA LYS A 162 6.19 3.99 -1.60
C LYS A 162 6.81 4.58 -0.33
N TRP A 163 6.20 4.35 0.83
CA TRP A 163 6.66 4.92 2.10
C TRP A 163 8.01 4.36 2.55
N ASN A 164 8.26 3.06 2.37
CA ASN A 164 9.53 2.43 2.69
C ASN A 164 10.66 3.02 1.82
N PHE A 165 10.38 3.28 0.53
CA PHE A 165 11.35 3.90 -0.36
C PHE A 165 11.63 5.38 -0.04
N PHE A 166 10.64 6.11 0.49
CA PHE A 166 10.83 7.47 1.01
C PHE A 166 11.29 7.49 2.47
N ALA A 167 11.61 6.34 3.08
CA ALA A 167 12.00 6.20 4.48
C ALA A 167 11.04 6.91 5.46
N VAL A 168 9.73 6.84 5.18
CA VAL A 168 8.71 7.41 6.06
C VAL A 168 8.53 6.48 7.24
N ASN A 169 8.75 7.03 8.44
CA ASN A 169 8.62 6.33 9.71
C ASN A 169 7.27 5.63 9.83
N LEU A 170 7.27 4.48 10.49
CA LEU A 170 6.08 3.64 10.67
C LEU A 170 4.92 4.41 11.32
N ASN A 171 5.18 5.17 12.37
CA ASN A 171 4.13 5.88 13.10
C ASN A 171 3.46 6.93 12.22
N GLU A 172 4.25 7.65 11.41
CA GLU A 172 3.76 8.68 10.51
C GLU A 172 2.89 8.10 9.39
N ARG A 173 3.32 6.99 8.76
CA ARG A 173 2.50 6.32 7.73
C ARG A 173 1.20 5.76 8.29
N LEU A 174 1.20 5.22 9.52
CA LEU A 174 -0.01 4.71 10.16
C LEU A 174 -0.97 5.85 10.54
N ASP A 175 -0.44 6.97 11.02
CA ASP A 175 -1.23 8.16 11.35
C ASP A 175 -1.91 8.75 10.11
N PHE A 176 -1.14 8.87 9.02
CA PHE A 176 -1.63 9.31 7.72
C PHE A 176 -2.68 8.35 7.14
N PHE A 177 -2.46 7.04 7.27
CA PHE A 177 -3.38 6.02 6.79
C PHE A 177 -4.70 6.01 7.55
N GLU A 178 -4.65 5.97 8.88
CA GLU A 178 -5.84 5.95 9.75
C GLU A 178 -6.66 7.24 9.65
N SER A 179 -6.00 8.38 9.41
CA SER A 179 -6.67 9.68 9.23
C SER A 179 -7.38 9.80 7.88
N ASN A 180 -6.95 9.05 6.87
CA ASN A 180 -7.48 9.11 5.51
C ASN A 180 -8.02 7.75 5.04
N TRP A 181 -8.51 6.93 5.98
CA TRP A 181 -8.94 5.56 5.74
C TRP A 181 -9.92 5.43 4.57
N ALA A 182 -10.83 6.39 4.38
CA ALA A 182 -11.84 6.34 3.31
C ALA A 182 -11.20 6.39 1.92
N PHE A 183 -10.16 7.20 1.73
CA PHE A 183 -9.41 7.26 0.47
C PHE A 183 -8.70 5.94 0.19
N PHE A 184 -8.03 5.38 1.19
CA PHE A 184 -7.32 4.10 1.05
C PHE A 184 -8.27 2.92 0.82
N ALA A 185 -9.42 2.89 1.51
CA ALA A 185 -10.47 1.93 1.27
C ALA A 185 -11.04 2.05 -0.16
N GLY A 186 -11.12 3.26 -0.71
CA GLY A 186 -11.46 3.48 -2.12
C GLY A 186 -10.40 2.94 -3.07
N PHE A 187 -9.14 3.23 -2.78
CA PHE A 187 -8.00 2.81 -3.59
C PHE A 187 -7.84 1.29 -3.67
N GLY A 188 -8.04 0.56 -2.57
CA GLY A 188 -7.94 -0.92 -2.56
C GLY A 188 -9.15 -1.65 -3.14
N SER A 189 -10.30 -0.97 -3.27
CA SER A 189 -11.58 -1.61 -3.64
C SER A 189 -11.56 -2.33 -5.00
N PRO A 190 -11.01 -1.76 -6.09
CA PRO A 190 -10.95 -2.46 -7.36
C PRO A 190 -9.98 -3.64 -7.38
N CYS A 191 -9.02 -3.69 -6.44
CA CYS A 191 -8.16 -4.86 -6.24
C CYS A 191 -8.96 -6.00 -5.60
N VAL A 192 -9.79 -5.69 -4.59
CA VAL A 192 -10.54 -6.67 -3.80
C VAL A 192 -11.82 -7.16 -4.46
N LEU A 193 -12.47 -6.35 -5.30
CA LEU A 193 -13.70 -6.69 -6.02
C LEU A 193 -13.67 -8.10 -6.67
N PRO A 194 -12.65 -8.47 -7.46
CA PRO A 194 -12.52 -9.82 -8.04
C PRO A 194 -12.70 -10.98 -7.06
N ILE A 195 -12.25 -10.84 -5.79
CA ILE A 195 -12.36 -11.88 -4.76
C ILE A 195 -13.82 -12.27 -4.50
N PHE A 196 -14.75 -11.33 -4.65
CA PHE A 196 -16.17 -11.55 -4.38
C PHE A 196 -16.95 -12.08 -5.59
N PHE A 197 -16.42 -11.90 -6.82
CA PHE A 197 -17.10 -12.29 -8.05
C PHE A 197 -16.57 -13.59 -8.66
N PHE A 198 -15.31 -13.96 -8.39
CA PHE A 198 -14.67 -15.13 -9.00
C PHE A 198 -14.34 -16.23 -8.00
N SER A 199 -14.09 -17.44 -8.53
CA SER A 199 -13.59 -18.56 -7.73
C SER A 199 -12.25 -18.19 -7.06
N PRO A 200 -11.91 -18.73 -5.87
CA PRO A 200 -10.67 -18.40 -5.18
C PRO A 200 -9.43 -18.50 -6.07
N LEU A 201 -9.38 -19.54 -6.92
CA LEU A 201 -8.29 -19.75 -7.86
C LEU A 201 -8.19 -18.60 -8.87
N THR A 202 -9.27 -18.26 -9.55
CA THR A 202 -9.33 -17.13 -10.50
C THR A 202 -9.00 -15.80 -9.81
N SER A 203 -9.50 -15.60 -8.59
CA SER A 203 -9.24 -14.40 -7.80
C SER A 203 -7.75 -14.23 -7.45
N TYR A 204 -7.05 -15.31 -7.09
CA TYR A 204 -5.59 -15.25 -6.89
C TYR A 204 -4.84 -14.90 -8.18
N GLY A 205 -5.26 -15.46 -9.32
CA GLY A 205 -4.67 -15.13 -10.63
C GLY A 205 -4.87 -13.66 -10.99
N VAL A 206 -6.09 -13.14 -10.84
CA VAL A 206 -6.40 -11.72 -11.08
C VAL A 206 -5.65 -10.82 -10.10
N MET A 207 -5.52 -11.21 -8.84
CA MET A 207 -4.76 -10.45 -7.84
C MET A 207 -3.27 -10.38 -8.15
N ALA A 208 -2.65 -11.47 -8.59
CA ALA A 208 -1.25 -11.48 -9.03
C ALA A 208 -1.01 -10.49 -10.19
N ILE A 209 -2.02 -10.28 -11.01
CA ILE A 209 -2.00 -9.35 -12.14
C ILE A 209 -2.23 -7.90 -11.67
N LEU A 210 -3.24 -7.67 -10.83
CA LEU A 210 -3.61 -6.33 -10.37
C LEU A 210 -2.61 -5.75 -9.39
N TYR A 211 -2.07 -6.56 -8.48
CA TYR A 211 -1.16 -6.11 -7.43
C TYR A 211 0.01 -5.25 -7.94
N PRO A 212 0.85 -5.67 -8.91
CA PRO A 212 1.92 -4.82 -9.44
C PRO A 212 1.40 -3.53 -10.07
N LEU A 213 0.26 -3.57 -10.77
CA LEU A 213 -0.34 -2.38 -11.37
C LEU A 213 -0.79 -1.38 -10.31
N PHE A 214 -1.33 -1.87 -9.19
CA PHE A 214 -1.75 -1.05 -8.06
C PHE A 214 -0.57 -0.48 -7.28
N VAL A 215 0.51 -1.24 -7.08
CA VAL A 215 1.77 -0.72 -6.50
C VAL A 215 2.33 0.42 -7.37
N LEU A 216 2.36 0.25 -8.69
CA LEU A 216 2.79 1.29 -9.63
C LEU A 216 1.87 2.52 -9.60
N THR A 217 0.56 2.29 -9.50
CA THR A 217 -0.43 3.36 -9.40
C THR A 217 -0.26 4.12 -8.08
N ALA A 218 -0.02 3.43 -6.96
CA ALA A 218 0.26 4.02 -5.66
C ALA A 218 1.55 4.87 -5.70
N ALA A 219 2.63 4.33 -6.28
CA ALA A 219 3.90 5.03 -6.46
C ALA A 219 3.75 6.32 -7.29
N GLY A 220 2.94 6.29 -8.36
CA GLY A 220 2.64 7.46 -9.18
C GLY A 220 1.59 8.40 -8.60
N THR A 221 0.96 8.04 -7.47
CA THR A 221 -0.13 8.81 -6.86
C THR A 221 0.39 9.69 -5.74
N GLN A 222 0.15 11.00 -5.88
CA GLN A 222 0.34 11.99 -4.82
C GLN A 222 -0.93 12.03 -3.96
N ALA A 223 -1.12 10.99 -3.14
CA ALA A 223 -2.29 10.83 -2.29
C ALA A 223 -2.49 12.06 -1.39
N GLU A 224 -1.39 12.58 -0.86
CA GLU A 224 -1.32 13.74 0.03
C GLU A 224 -1.96 14.97 -0.64
N LYS A 225 -1.54 15.32 -1.85
CA LYS A 225 -2.08 16.48 -2.59
C LYS A 225 -3.55 16.32 -2.95
N VAL A 226 -3.98 15.10 -3.27
CA VAL A 226 -5.37 14.82 -3.69
C VAL A 226 -6.30 14.95 -2.48
N ILE A 227 -5.88 14.39 -1.34
CA ILE A 227 -6.58 14.51 -0.07
C ILE A 227 -6.64 15.98 0.36
N ASP A 228 -5.54 16.73 0.26
CA ASP A 228 -5.50 18.15 0.61
C ASP A 228 -6.40 19.01 -0.29
N GLN A 229 -6.45 18.72 -1.60
CA GLN A 229 -7.37 19.38 -2.53
C GLN A 229 -8.85 19.09 -2.22
N LEU A 230 -9.14 17.92 -1.67
CA LEU A 230 -10.50 17.50 -1.33
C LEU A 230 -10.92 17.97 0.07
N LYS A 231 -9.97 18.38 0.92
CA LYS A 231 -10.20 18.92 2.27
C LYS A 231 -11.28 20.03 2.35
N PRO A 232 -11.38 20.99 1.42
CA PRO A 232 -12.44 22.01 1.42
C PRO A 232 -13.82 21.43 1.10
N SER A 233 -13.87 20.41 0.23
CA SER A 233 -15.12 19.79 -0.23
C SER A 233 -15.79 18.88 0.80
N HIS A 234 -15.09 18.55 1.90
CA HIS A 234 -15.53 17.58 2.89
C HIS A 234 -15.98 18.21 4.22
N GLY A 235 -15.92 19.54 4.35
CA GLY A 235 -16.52 20.31 5.45
C GLY A 235 -15.98 20.03 6.86
N GLY A 236 -15.00 19.13 7.02
CA GLY A 236 -14.40 18.76 8.30
C GLY A 236 -13.42 17.57 8.17
N LYS A 237 -12.57 17.37 9.19
CA LYS A 237 -11.72 16.17 9.32
C LYS A 237 -12.62 14.95 9.51
N LEU A 238 -12.48 13.92 8.66
CA LEU A 238 -13.06 12.61 8.93
C LEU A 238 -12.60 12.13 10.32
N GLN A 239 -13.48 11.43 11.05
CA GLN A 239 -13.02 10.75 12.25
C GLN A 239 -12.01 9.67 11.86
N ARG A 240 -10.86 9.72 12.52
CA ARG A 240 -9.81 8.71 12.42
C ARG A 240 -10.36 7.38 12.90
N ILE A 241 -10.24 6.35 12.06
CA ILE A 241 -10.57 4.98 12.47
C ILE A 241 -9.26 4.31 12.84
N PRO A 242 -9.11 3.82 14.08
CA PRO A 242 -7.88 3.20 14.52
C PRO A 242 -7.84 1.73 14.06
N VAL A 243 -7.75 1.54 12.73
CA VAL A 243 -7.84 0.23 12.06
C VAL A 243 -6.75 -0.72 12.56
N PHE A 244 -5.57 -0.20 12.85
CA PHE A 244 -4.44 -0.99 13.34
C PHE A 244 -4.38 -1.07 14.86
N PHE A 245 -5.40 -0.64 15.61
CA PHE A 245 -5.32 -0.63 17.08
C PHE A 245 -5.15 -2.02 17.69
N ILE A 246 -5.93 -2.98 17.20
CA ILE A 246 -5.88 -4.37 17.68
C ILE A 246 -4.54 -4.97 17.29
N ALA A 247 -4.14 -4.81 16.02
CA ALA A 247 -2.85 -5.27 15.53
C ALA A 247 -1.67 -4.66 16.32
N LYS A 248 -1.65 -3.34 16.54
CA LYS A 248 -0.62 -2.66 17.35
C LYS A 248 -0.54 -3.23 18.76
N ARG A 249 -1.70 -3.43 19.41
CA ARG A 249 -1.76 -3.96 20.78
C ARG A 249 -1.20 -5.38 20.85
N LEU A 250 -1.57 -6.25 19.90
CA LEU A 250 -1.08 -7.61 19.82
C LEU A 250 0.41 -7.65 19.46
N THR A 251 0.87 -6.83 18.51
CA THR A 251 2.29 -6.68 18.16
C THR A 251 3.12 -6.31 19.38
N THR A 252 2.68 -5.31 20.15
CA THR A 252 3.38 -4.88 21.38
C THR A 252 3.40 -6.00 22.42
N GLN A 253 2.31 -6.75 22.59
CA GLN A 253 2.28 -7.91 23.49
C GLN A 253 3.24 -9.02 23.04
N VAL A 254 3.32 -9.30 21.74
CA VAL A 254 4.26 -10.29 21.19
C VAL A 254 5.69 -9.83 21.39
N LEU A 255 6.01 -8.56 21.14
CA LEU A 255 7.35 -8.01 21.35
C LEU A 255 7.78 -8.04 22.82
N GLN A 256 6.85 -7.85 23.75
CA GLN A 256 7.10 -7.98 25.20
C GLN A 256 7.42 -9.42 25.62
N LEU A 257 7.02 -10.43 24.84
CA LEU A 257 7.37 -11.84 25.09
C LEU A 257 8.79 -12.19 24.60
N PHE A 258 9.43 -11.31 23.82
CA PHE A 258 10.82 -11.46 23.35
C PHE A 258 11.73 -10.38 23.97
N PRO A 259 12.05 -10.47 25.27
CA PRO A 259 12.82 -9.45 26.00
C PRO A 259 14.28 -9.27 25.51
N GLU A 260 14.83 -10.17 24.69
CA GLU A 260 16.18 -10.00 24.14
C GLU A 260 16.29 -8.85 23.12
N VAL A 261 15.21 -8.44 22.48
CA VAL A 261 15.20 -7.34 21.50
C VAL A 261 15.14 -5.96 22.16
N GLN A 262 14.81 -5.88 23.45
CA GLN A 262 14.77 -4.61 24.21
C GLN A 262 16.13 -4.17 24.76
N LYS A 263 17.20 -4.98 24.63
CA LYS A 263 18.53 -4.63 25.15
C LYS A 263 19.39 -3.78 24.22
N GLU A 264 18.92 -3.51 23.00
CA GLU A 264 19.64 -2.69 22.00
C GLU A 264 18.88 -1.41 21.60
N GLN A 265 17.89 -0.97 22.38
CA GLN A 265 17.27 0.37 22.25
C GLN A 265 17.83 1.36 23.27
#